data_AF-A0A7H4M6G7-F1
#
_entry.id   AF-A0A7H4M6G7-F1
#
_cell.length_a   1.000
_cell.length_b   1.000
_cell.length_c   1.000
_cell.angle_alpha   90.00
_cell.angle_beta   90.00
_cell.angle_gamma   90.00
#
_symmetry.space_group_name_H-M   'P 1'
#
loop_
_entity.id
_entity.type
_entity.pdbx_description
1 polymer ?
#
loop_
_entity_poly.entity_id
_entity_poly.type
_entity_poly.pdbx_seq_one_letter_code
_entity_poly.pdbx_strand_id
1 'polypeptide(L)'
;MQAARVKSLPDKAPQNSCRPLREWVSQGEWQFDSAMLQLRLTLPMSELIHRPRGYLPPSQWDSGALALFLRHNTNWTHTDNTRQHFRYQYLWSGINAGSNIGLWQLRHQGNLRYADSNQSGSDWHYNRVRSWVQRPLAAIDSILTFGR
;
A
#
# COMPACT_ATOMS: atom_id res chain seq x y z
N MET A 1 14.09 19.89 14.63
CA MET A 1 15.21 19.00 15.02
C MET A 1 14.80 17.57 14.73
N GLN A 2 15.50 16.87 13.84
CA GLN A 2 15.22 15.47 13.57
C GLN A 2 15.88 14.66 14.70
N ALA A 3 15.09 14.02 15.56
CA ALA A 3 15.62 13.24 16.66
C ALA A 3 16.41 12.04 16.09
N ALA A 4 17.69 11.95 16.43
CA ALA A 4 18.50 10.76 16.14
C ALA A 4 18.00 9.60 17.01
N ARG A 5 17.73 8.44 16.39
CA ARG A 5 17.24 7.25 17.10
C ARG A 5 18.38 6.24 17.25
N VAL A 6 18.72 5.90 18.49
CA VAL A 6 19.77 4.93 18.83
C VAL A 6 19.18 3.51 18.83
N LYS A 7 19.98 2.51 18.44
CA LYS A 7 19.55 1.09 18.35
C LYS A 7 19.30 0.45 19.70
N SER A 8 20.16 0.72 20.69
CA SER A 8 20.05 0.18 22.05
C SER A 8 19.56 1.25 23.01
N LEU A 9 18.26 1.25 23.29
CA LEU A 9 17.78 1.80 24.56
C LEU A 9 17.62 0.59 25.49
N PRO A 10 18.29 0.53 26.65
CA PRO A 10 18.00 -0.52 27.62
C PRO A 10 16.53 -0.40 28.03
N ASP A 11 15.71 -1.37 27.61
CA ASP A 11 14.23 -1.40 27.67
C ASP A 11 13.62 -1.39 29.09
N LYS A 12 14.44 -1.17 30.14
CA LYS A 12 14.04 -1.18 31.55
C LYS A 12 14.72 -0.10 32.39
N ALA A 13 14.99 1.08 31.84
CA ALA A 13 15.41 2.22 32.65
C ALA A 13 14.18 2.95 33.24
N PRO A 14 14.15 3.24 34.56
CA PRO A 14 13.14 4.15 35.12
C PRO A 14 13.22 5.49 34.37
N GLN A 15 12.07 6.04 33.96
CA GLN A 15 11.99 7.24 33.11
C GLN A 15 12.67 8.49 33.69
N ASN A 16 13.05 8.48 34.98
CA ASN A 16 13.70 9.57 35.70
C ASN A 16 15.18 9.32 36.06
N SER A 17 15.83 8.28 35.54
CA SER A 17 17.26 8.07 35.82
C SER A 17 18.14 8.82 34.80
N CYS A 18 18.81 9.88 35.26
CA CYS A 18 19.92 10.48 34.50
C CYS A 18 21.10 9.51 34.51
N ARG A 19 21.57 9.12 33.32
CA ARG A 19 22.70 8.19 33.15
C ARG A 19 23.74 8.81 32.21
N PRO A 20 25.04 8.55 32.42
CA PRO A 20 26.08 9.01 31.52
C PRO A 20 25.85 8.44 30.11
N LEU A 21 26.14 9.23 29.08
CA LEU A 21 25.93 8.86 27.67
C LEU A 21 26.57 7.51 27.30
N ARG A 22 27.72 7.20 27.90
CA ARG A 22 28.46 5.94 27.70
C ARG A 22 27.67 4.68 28.10
N GLU A 23 26.70 4.79 29.00
CA GLU A 23 25.82 3.68 29.35
C GLU A 23 24.75 3.40 28.28
N TRP A 24 24.42 4.40 27.45
CA TRP A 24 23.48 4.26 26.34
C TRP A 24 24.18 3.83 25.06
N VAL A 25 25.38 4.39 24.83
CA VAL A 25 26.20 4.16 23.65
C VAL A 25 27.64 4.04 24.10
N SER A 26 28.22 2.83 24.04
CA SER A 26 29.54 2.51 24.62
C SER A 26 30.67 3.42 24.10
N GLN A 27 30.58 3.83 22.84
CA GLN A 27 31.53 4.72 22.17
C GLN A 27 30.99 6.16 21.99
N GLY A 28 29.99 6.54 22.79
CA GLY A 28 29.40 7.87 22.79
C GLY A 28 30.18 8.85 23.66
N GLU A 29 30.48 10.03 23.12
CA GLU A 29 31.14 11.12 23.85
C GLU A 29 30.27 12.38 23.91
N TRP A 30 30.48 13.19 24.93
CA TRP A 30 29.83 14.48 25.07
C TRP A 30 30.83 15.54 25.51
N GLN A 31 30.66 16.77 25.03
CA GLN A 31 31.44 17.93 25.42
C GLN A 31 30.49 19.12 25.58
N PHE A 32 30.62 19.86 26.68
CA PHE A 32 29.85 21.07 26.91
C PHE A 32 30.76 22.28 26.88
N ASP A 33 30.45 23.21 25.98
CA ASP A 33 31.08 24.52 25.89
C ASP A 33 30.17 25.54 26.59
N SER A 34 30.59 26.00 27.77
CA SER A 34 29.82 26.96 28.56
C SER A 34 29.86 28.38 28.01
N ALA A 35 30.92 28.75 27.28
CA ALA A 35 31.05 30.07 26.68
C ALA A 35 30.08 30.23 25.50
N MET A 36 29.84 29.16 24.75
CA MET A 36 28.87 29.12 23.65
C MET A 36 27.50 28.54 24.02
N LEU A 37 27.34 28.05 25.27
CA LEU A 37 26.16 27.29 25.72
C LEU A 37 25.81 26.13 24.78
N GLN A 38 26.83 25.45 24.26
CA GLN A 38 26.68 24.40 23.26
C GLN A 38 27.03 23.03 23.85
N LEU A 39 26.09 22.09 23.78
CA LEU A 39 26.34 20.67 24.06
C LEU A 39 26.61 19.94 22.74
N ARG A 40 27.81 19.37 22.59
CA ARG A 40 28.21 18.53 21.47
C ARG A 40 28.15 17.06 21.89
N LEU A 41 27.43 16.25 21.12
CA LEU A 41 27.29 14.82 21.32
C LEU A 41 27.90 14.10 20.11
N THR A 42 28.86 13.22 20.35
CA THR A 42 29.50 12.39 19.32
C THR A 42 29.00 10.97 19.45
N LEU A 43 28.34 10.46 18.41
CA LEU A 43 27.76 9.12 18.37
C LEU A 43 28.28 8.36 17.13
N PRO A 44 28.73 7.10 17.26
CA PRO A 44 29.10 6.28 16.11
C PRO A 44 27.88 6.00 15.23
N MET A 45 28.07 6.05 13.91
CA MET A 45 27.00 5.71 12.97
C MET A 45 26.51 4.26 13.12
N SER A 46 27.35 3.33 13.57
CA SER A 46 26.94 1.93 13.83
C SER A 46 25.80 1.81 14.84
N GLU A 47 25.69 2.76 15.76
CA GLU A 47 24.73 2.76 16.88
C GLU A 47 23.43 3.49 16.53
N LEU A 48 23.39 4.19 15.39
CA LEU A 48 22.21 4.90 14.91
C LEU A 48 21.33 4.00 14.05
N ILE A 49 20.02 4.12 14.23
CA ILE A 49 19.04 3.52 13.32
C ILE A 49 19.08 4.33 12.02
N HIS A 50 19.67 3.73 11.00
CA HIS A 50 19.73 4.29 9.67
C HIS A 50 18.38 4.12 8.98
N ARG A 51 17.71 5.24 8.73
CA ARG A 51 16.53 5.28 7.87
C ARG A 51 16.97 5.79 6.50
N PRO A 52 16.55 5.14 5.40
CA PRO A 52 16.86 5.62 4.07
C PRO A 52 16.29 7.04 3.88
N ARG A 53 16.94 7.83 3.01
CA ARG A 53 16.38 9.14 2.63
C ARG A 53 14.99 8.95 2.03
N GLY A 54 14.03 9.76 2.46
CA GLY A 54 12.63 9.62 2.05
C GLY A 54 11.82 8.58 2.84
N TYR A 55 12.37 8.01 3.91
CA TYR A 55 11.60 7.12 4.80
C TYR A 55 10.41 7.84 5.44
N LEU A 56 9.22 7.29 5.24
CA LEU A 56 7.98 7.73 5.88
C LEU A 56 7.61 6.78 7.02
N PRO A 57 7.57 7.25 8.27
CA PRO A 57 7.19 6.40 9.40
C PRO A 57 5.73 5.95 9.25
N PRO A 58 5.38 4.72 9.70
CA PRO A 58 4.00 4.22 9.66
C PRO A 58 2.95 5.12 10.30
N SER A 59 3.35 5.92 11.29
CA SER A 59 2.47 6.89 11.95
C SER A 59 2.03 8.05 11.03
N GLN A 60 2.69 8.23 9.89
CA GLN A 60 2.33 9.22 8.88
C GLN A 60 1.57 8.61 7.69
N TRP A 61 1.29 7.31 7.71
CA TRP A 61 0.53 6.67 6.64
C TRP A 61 -0.95 7.01 6.79
N ASP A 62 -1.57 7.44 5.68
CA ASP A 62 -3.00 7.71 5.63
C ASP A 62 -3.74 6.47 5.11
N SER A 63 -4.83 6.08 5.78
CA SER A 63 -5.73 5.02 5.32
C SER A 63 -6.59 5.43 4.12
N GLY A 64 -6.62 6.73 3.80
CA GLY A 64 -7.47 7.32 2.79
C GLY A 64 -8.92 7.44 3.26
N ALA A 65 -9.80 7.83 2.33
CA ALA A 65 -11.22 8.01 2.58
C ALA A 65 -12.03 6.73 2.36
N LEU A 66 -13.15 6.63 3.07
CA LEU A 66 -14.21 5.67 2.79
C LEU A 66 -14.74 5.94 1.37
N ALA A 67 -14.59 4.97 0.47
CA ALA A 67 -14.97 5.15 -0.92
C ALA A 67 -15.50 3.85 -1.52
N LEU A 68 -16.54 3.96 -2.35
CA LEU A 68 -17.03 2.92 -3.23
C LEU A 68 -16.80 3.38 -4.68
N PHE A 69 -16.22 2.53 -5.51
CA PHE A 69 -15.92 2.89 -6.90
C PHE A 69 -16.16 1.73 -7.86
N LEU A 70 -16.51 2.09 -9.09
CA LEU A 70 -16.70 1.18 -10.22
C LEU A 70 -15.98 1.75 -11.43
N ARG A 71 -15.10 0.95 -12.01
CA ARG A 71 -14.43 1.23 -13.28
C ARG A 71 -14.86 0.18 -14.29
N HIS A 72 -15.27 0.64 -15.46
CA HIS A 72 -15.63 -0.22 -16.58
C HIS A 72 -14.76 0.12 -17.80
N ASN A 73 -14.52 -0.87 -18.64
CA ASN A 73 -13.92 -0.70 -19.96
C ASN A 73 -14.72 -1.53 -20.97
N THR A 74 -15.62 -0.89 -21.70
CA THR A 74 -16.58 -1.54 -22.59
C THR A 74 -16.20 -1.30 -24.05
N ASN A 75 -16.13 -2.38 -24.82
CA ASN A 75 -15.99 -2.37 -26.27
C ASN A 75 -17.23 -3.01 -26.90
N TRP A 76 -17.74 -2.38 -27.96
CA TRP A 76 -18.79 -2.92 -28.80
C TRP A 76 -18.28 -3.03 -30.23
N THR A 77 -18.44 -4.20 -30.82
CA THR A 77 -18.15 -4.47 -32.22
C THR A 77 -19.41 -4.92 -32.94
N HIS A 78 -19.62 -4.41 -34.14
CA HIS A 78 -20.66 -4.86 -35.05
C HIS A 78 -20.03 -5.19 -36.39
N THR A 79 -20.32 -6.39 -36.88
CA THR A 79 -19.85 -6.89 -38.17
C THR A 79 -21.04 -7.30 -39.01
N ASP A 80 -21.10 -6.80 -40.24
CA ASP A 80 -22.08 -7.20 -41.24
C ASP A 80 -21.33 -7.69 -42.48
N ASN A 81 -21.62 -8.93 -42.89
CA ASN A 81 -21.12 -9.54 -44.09
C ASN A 81 -22.29 -9.90 -45.02
N THR A 82 -22.54 -9.00 -45.97
CA THR A 82 -23.63 -9.12 -46.94
C THR A 82 -23.48 -10.33 -47.87
N ARG A 83 -22.25 -10.75 -48.19
CA ARG A 83 -22.01 -11.89 -49.10
C ARG A 83 -22.34 -13.24 -48.45
N GLN A 84 -22.14 -13.36 -47.15
CA GLN A 84 -22.40 -14.60 -46.39
C GLN A 84 -23.71 -14.53 -45.58
N HIS A 85 -24.51 -13.46 -45.76
CA HIS A 85 -25.69 -13.17 -44.93
C HIS A 85 -25.40 -13.31 -43.42
N PHE A 86 -24.20 -12.90 -42.99
CA PHE A 86 -23.72 -13.08 -41.62
C PHE A 86 -23.66 -11.73 -40.92
N ARG A 87 -24.42 -11.62 -39.83
CA ARG A 87 -24.41 -10.48 -38.92
C ARG A 87 -23.95 -10.94 -37.55
N TYR A 88 -23.00 -10.21 -36.99
CA TYR A 88 -22.43 -10.46 -35.67
C TYR A 88 -22.36 -9.18 -34.86
N GLN A 89 -22.72 -9.27 -33.59
CA GLN A 89 -22.58 -8.23 -32.59
C GLN A 89 -21.83 -8.81 -31.41
N TYR A 90 -20.84 -8.09 -30.92
CA TYR A 90 -20.04 -8.51 -29.79
C TYR A 90 -19.82 -7.34 -28.85
N LEU A 91 -20.16 -7.52 -27.59
CA LEU A 91 -19.85 -6.60 -26.52
C LEU A 91 -18.97 -7.30 -25.50
N TRP A 92 -17.91 -6.63 -25.10
CA TRP A 92 -17.05 -7.04 -24.01
C TRP A 92 -16.88 -5.89 -23.04
N SER A 93 -17.10 -6.13 -21.76
CA SER A 93 -16.94 -5.13 -20.71
C SER A 93 -16.08 -5.68 -19.58
N GLY A 94 -14.91 -5.08 -19.36
CA GLY A 94 -14.07 -5.33 -18.21
C GLY A 94 -14.52 -4.52 -17.01
N ILE A 95 -14.98 -5.18 -15.95
CA ILE A 95 -15.55 -4.55 -14.76
C ILE A 95 -14.58 -4.69 -13.60
N ASN A 96 -14.20 -3.55 -13.01
CA ASN A 96 -13.39 -3.46 -11.80
C ASN A 96 -14.17 -2.68 -10.75
N ALA A 97 -14.65 -3.36 -9.70
CA ALA A 97 -15.31 -2.73 -8.58
C ALA A 97 -14.41 -2.79 -7.35
N GLY A 98 -14.54 -1.81 -6.46
CA GLY A 98 -13.81 -1.81 -5.21
C GLY A 98 -14.40 -0.88 -4.18
N SER A 99 -14.07 -1.17 -2.92
CA SER A 99 -14.41 -0.33 -1.78
C SER A 99 -13.22 -0.24 -0.84
N ASN A 100 -13.06 0.91 -0.18
CA ASN A 100 -12.06 1.16 0.84
C ASN A 100 -12.77 1.53 2.14
N ILE A 101 -12.51 0.79 3.23
CA ILE A 101 -13.08 1.04 4.56
C ILE A 101 -11.92 1.04 5.56
N GLY A 102 -11.39 2.23 5.85
CA GLY A 102 -10.13 2.37 6.58
C GLY A 102 -9.00 1.63 5.86
N LEU A 103 -8.29 0.74 6.56
CA LEU A 103 -7.20 -0.05 5.98
C LEU A 103 -7.67 -1.26 5.15
N TRP A 104 -8.96 -1.57 5.16
CA TRP A 104 -9.52 -2.69 4.40
C TRP A 104 -9.87 -2.26 2.99
N GLN A 105 -9.34 -2.99 2.01
CA GLN A 105 -9.54 -2.71 0.59
C GLN A 105 -10.18 -3.94 -0.06
N LEU A 106 -11.46 -3.83 -0.39
CA LEU A 106 -12.19 -4.82 -1.18
C LEU A 106 -11.98 -4.54 -2.66
N ARG A 107 -11.67 -5.59 -3.43
CA ARG A 107 -11.46 -5.54 -4.87
C ARG A 107 -12.19 -6.69 -5.56
N HIS A 108 -12.86 -6.38 -6.65
CA HIS A 108 -13.56 -7.35 -7.50
C HIS A 108 -13.25 -7.06 -8.96
N GLN A 109 -12.86 -8.10 -9.71
CA GLN A 109 -12.59 -8.01 -11.13
C GLN A 109 -13.40 -9.08 -11.87
N GLY A 110 -14.12 -8.66 -12.90
CA GLY A 110 -14.93 -9.51 -13.75
C GLY A 110 -14.91 -9.02 -15.19
N ASN A 111 -15.40 -9.87 -16.08
CA ASN A 111 -15.68 -9.47 -17.45
C ASN A 111 -17.07 -9.97 -17.86
N LEU A 112 -17.78 -9.13 -18.60
CA LEU A 112 -19.05 -9.46 -19.22
C LEU A 112 -18.82 -9.55 -20.73
N ARG A 113 -19.22 -10.66 -21.33
CA ARG A 113 -19.27 -10.82 -22.78
C ARG A 113 -20.71 -11.02 -23.21
N TYR A 114 -21.09 -10.41 -24.32
CA TYR A 114 -22.32 -10.63 -25.04
C TYR A 114 -21.97 -10.83 -26.50
N ALA A 115 -22.50 -11.88 -27.11
CA ALA A 115 -22.32 -12.19 -28.51
C ALA A 115 -23.69 -12.50 -29.11
N ASP A 116 -24.04 -11.84 -30.20
CA ASP A 116 -25.26 -12.13 -30.95
C ASP A 116 -24.91 -12.36 -32.40
N SER A 117 -25.45 -13.43 -32.97
CA SER A 117 -25.33 -13.69 -34.39
C SER A 117 -26.64 -14.22 -34.95
N ASN A 118 -26.90 -13.89 -36.22
CA ASN A 118 -28.08 -14.36 -36.92
C ASN A 118 -28.09 -15.90 -37.13
N GLN A 119 -26.96 -16.59 -36.91
CA GLN A 119 -26.82 -18.03 -37.11
C GLN A 119 -26.80 -18.83 -35.79
N SER A 120 -26.21 -18.26 -34.73
CA SER A 120 -26.03 -18.91 -33.43
C SER A 120 -26.92 -18.36 -32.33
N GLY A 121 -27.69 -17.29 -32.61
CA GLY A 121 -28.47 -16.56 -31.62
C GLY A 121 -27.60 -15.72 -30.69
N SER A 122 -28.22 -15.26 -29.59
CA SER A 122 -27.58 -14.43 -28.57
C SER A 122 -27.11 -15.25 -27.37
N ASP A 123 -25.87 -15.05 -26.95
CA ASP A 123 -25.28 -15.57 -25.72
C ASP A 123 -24.69 -14.44 -24.89
N TRP A 124 -24.80 -14.55 -23.57
CA TRP A 124 -24.13 -13.66 -22.63
C TRP A 124 -23.48 -14.47 -21.52
N HIS A 125 -22.31 -14.02 -21.09
CA HIS A 125 -21.60 -14.69 -20.03
C HIS A 125 -20.85 -13.68 -19.17
N TYR A 126 -21.06 -13.78 -17.87
CA TYR A 126 -20.26 -13.07 -16.88
C TYR A 126 -19.22 -14.01 -16.28
N ASN A 127 -17.95 -13.65 -16.42
CA ASN A 127 -16.86 -14.36 -15.80
C ASN A 127 -16.28 -13.54 -14.65
N ARG A 128 -16.33 -14.11 -13.44
CA ARG A 128 -15.67 -13.55 -12.25
C ARG A 128 -14.20 -13.95 -12.27
N VAL A 129 -13.33 -12.99 -12.60
CA VAL A 129 -11.88 -13.21 -12.70
C VAL A 129 -11.28 -13.42 -11.30
N ARG A 130 -11.50 -12.47 -10.40
CA ARG A 130 -11.01 -12.54 -9.01
C ARG A 130 -11.77 -11.61 -8.08
N SER A 131 -11.75 -11.93 -6.80
CA SER A 131 -12.35 -11.16 -5.73
C SER A 131 -11.55 -11.37 -4.47
N TRP A 132 -11.00 -10.28 -3.93
CA TRP A 132 -10.15 -10.35 -2.75
C TRP A 132 -10.32 -9.11 -1.88
N VAL A 133 -9.94 -9.31 -0.63
CA VAL A 133 -9.82 -8.27 0.38
C VAL A 133 -8.35 -8.21 0.77
N GLN A 134 -7.80 -7.01 0.84
CA GLN A 134 -6.43 -6.79 1.28
C GLN A 134 -6.37 -5.75 2.40
N ARG A 135 -5.40 -5.93 3.31
CA ARG A 135 -5.12 -5.02 4.42
C ARG A 135 -3.61 -4.92 4.66
N PRO A 136 -3.01 -3.73 4.54
CA PRO A 136 -1.63 -3.49 4.97
C PRO A 136 -1.47 -3.62 6.50
N LEU A 137 -0.38 -4.24 6.93
CA LEU A 137 0.01 -4.45 8.33
C LEU A 137 1.41 -3.86 8.57
N ALA A 138 1.44 -2.61 9.04
CA ALA A 138 2.70 -1.88 9.22
C ALA A 138 3.61 -2.45 10.32
N ALA A 139 3.07 -3.20 11.27
CA ALA A 139 3.88 -3.79 12.35
C ALA A 139 4.85 -4.89 11.86
N ILE A 140 4.54 -5.49 10.71
CA ILE A 140 5.29 -6.62 10.13
C ILE A 140 5.66 -6.37 8.68
N ASP A 141 5.61 -5.10 8.23
CA ASP A 141 5.92 -4.67 6.86
C ASP A 141 5.30 -5.57 5.76
N SER A 142 4.05 -5.99 5.96
CA SER A 142 3.38 -6.99 5.10
C SER A 142 1.97 -6.58 4.69
N ILE A 143 1.42 -7.24 3.66
CA ILE A 143 0.03 -7.06 3.22
C ILE A 143 -0.71 -8.39 3.38
N LEU A 144 -1.73 -8.41 4.24
CA LEU A 144 -2.64 -9.54 4.36
C LEU A 144 -3.61 -9.52 3.18
N THR A 145 -3.75 -10.64 2.47
CA THR A 145 -4.70 -10.79 1.38
C THR A 145 -5.53 -12.04 1.58
N PHE A 146 -6.85 -11.92 1.44
CA PHE A 146 -7.81 -13.02 1.52
C PHE A 146 -8.71 -13.01 0.30
N GLY A 147 -8.85 -14.14 -0.38
CA GLY A 147 -9.68 -14.29 -1.56
C GLY A 147 -8.97 -15.06 -2.67
N ARG A 148 -9.50 -14.92 -3.88
CA ARG A 148 -9.04 -15.62 -5.08
C ARG A 148 -8.93 -14.66 -6.23
#